data_AF-A0A4R7VYW2-F1
#
_entry.id   AF-A0A4R7VYW2-F1
#
_cell.length_a   1.000
_cell.length_b   1.000
_cell.length_c   1.000
_cell.angle_alpha   90.00
_cell.angle_beta   90.00
_cell.angle_gamma   90.00
#
_symmetry.space_group_name_H-M   'P 1'
#
loop_
_entity.id
_entity.type
_entity.pdbx_description
1 polymer ?
#
loop_
_entity_poly.entity_id
_entity_poly.type
_entity_poly.pdbx_seq_one_letter_code
_entity_poly.pdbx_strand_id
1 'polypeptide(L)'
;MRTVIGVLLLVSGFLVAAIPASAATTVKILQLNICHSGVAGCYTGAEPVMAKAVSVIGSTKPQVLSVNEACSGDVTRLQAAMGASRAVFVAAQTRAGAAVTCTNGQQYGNILVVVSALAGTSPTTGRYSAQDTSNEMRVWACLPAGGVSACTTHLSARTGSVALAQCKELLNRAAAMTGPTVVSGDMNLRYQGSPNVQDCNPSGFYRKGDGDLQHVFASTSLTFVSGTKIDMSGTTDHPGWLVTVTK
;
A
#
# COMPACT_ATOMS: atom_id res chain seq x y z
N MET A 1 -33.84 53.43 -58.31
CA MET A 1 -32.44 52.97 -58.13
C MET A 1 -32.14 52.81 -56.65
N ARG A 2 -32.24 51.59 -56.09
CA ARG A 2 -31.67 51.24 -54.77
C ARG A 2 -31.29 49.75 -54.82
N THR A 3 -30.00 49.50 -54.98
CA THR A 3 -29.40 48.16 -55.00
C THR A 3 -29.04 47.80 -53.56
N VAL A 4 -29.57 46.69 -53.03
CA VAL A 4 -29.18 46.14 -51.72
C VAL A 4 -28.29 44.92 -51.99
N ILE A 5 -27.04 45.00 -51.54
CA ILE A 5 -26.03 43.95 -51.65
C ILE A 5 -26.21 43.00 -50.47
N GLY A 6 -26.54 41.72 -50.76
CA GLY A 6 -26.56 40.65 -49.77
C GLY A 6 -25.16 40.09 -49.54
N VAL A 7 -24.68 40.14 -48.30
CA VAL A 7 -23.43 39.52 -47.87
C VAL A 7 -23.72 38.08 -47.46
N LEU A 8 -23.15 37.12 -48.21
CA LEU A 8 -23.22 35.70 -47.92
C LEU A 8 -22.08 35.33 -46.94
N LEU A 9 -22.41 35.03 -45.68
CA LEU A 9 -21.45 34.55 -44.68
C LEU A 9 -21.24 33.04 -44.88
N LEU A 10 -20.07 32.67 -45.41
CA LEU A 10 -19.59 31.29 -45.46
C LEU A 10 -19.12 30.87 -44.06
N VAL A 11 -19.91 30.02 -43.40
CA VAL A 11 -19.53 29.37 -42.14
C VAL A 11 -18.71 28.13 -42.47
N SER A 12 -17.38 28.26 -42.42
CA SER A 12 -16.46 27.13 -42.54
C SER A 12 -16.51 26.28 -41.27
N GLY A 13 -17.17 25.13 -41.32
CA GLY A 13 -17.22 24.15 -40.24
C GLY A 13 -15.86 23.46 -40.06
N PHE A 14 -15.15 23.78 -38.98
CA PHE A 14 -14.00 22.99 -38.54
C PHE A 14 -14.49 21.69 -37.89
N LEU A 15 -14.29 20.57 -38.59
CA LEU A 15 -14.41 19.23 -38.02
C LEU A 15 -13.24 19.02 -37.03
N VAL A 16 -13.49 19.26 -35.74
CA VAL A 16 -12.57 18.89 -34.67
C VAL A 16 -12.69 17.38 -34.48
N ALA A 17 -11.73 16.62 -34.99
CA ALA A 17 -11.62 15.20 -34.70
C ALA A 17 -11.37 15.01 -33.19
N ALA A 18 -12.33 14.41 -32.49
CA ALA A 18 -12.18 14.07 -31.08
C ALA A 18 -11.07 13.02 -30.94
N ILE A 19 -9.95 13.41 -30.32
CA ILE A 19 -8.90 12.45 -29.96
C ILE A 19 -9.48 11.53 -28.88
N PRO A 20 -9.44 10.19 -29.05
CA PRO A 20 -9.97 9.28 -28.05
C PRO A 20 -9.21 9.48 -26.73
N ALA A 21 -9.95 9.80 -25.66
CA ALA A 21 -9.39 9.87 -24.33
C ALA A 21 -8.85 8.49 -23.95
N SER A 22 -7.58 8.41 -23.59
CA SER A 22 -7.02 7.17 -23.03
C SER A 22 -7.81 6.79 -21.80
N ALA A 23 -8.33 5.56 -21.75
CA ALA A 23 -9.06 5.08 -20.58
C ALA A 23 -8.13 5.05 -19.35
N ALA A 24 -8.62 5.59 -18.24
CA ALA A 24 -7.87 5.61 -16.98
C ALA A 24 -7.62 4.18 -16.49
N THR A 25 -6.39 3.88 -16.06
CA THR A 25 -6.03 2.53 -15.61
C THR A 25 -6.36 2.37 -14.14
N THR A 26 -7.18 1.37 -13.80
CA THR A 26 -7.53 1.06 -12.41
C THR A 26 -6.40 0.31 -11.70
N VAL A 27 -6.06 0.75 -10.49
CA VAL A 27 -5.09 0.09 -9.60
C VAL A 27 -5.75 -0.14 -8.24
N LYS A 28 -5.70 -1.38 -7.75
CA LYS A 28 -6.18 -1.81 -6.45
C LYS A 28 -5.00 -2.09 -5.53
N ILE A 29 -5.03 -1.48 -4.35
CA ILE A 29 -4.04 -1.61 -3.29
C ILE A 29 -4.71 -2.34 -2.13
N LEU A 30 -4.18 -3.50 -1.77
CA LEU A 30 -4.66 -4.30 -0.65
C LEU A 30 -3.63 -4.27 0.49
N GLN A 31 -4.10 -3.87 1.67
CA GLN A 31 -3.38 -3.94 2.92
C GLN A 31 -3.92 -5.07 3.79
N LEU A 32 -3.03 -5.91 4.31
CA LEU A 32 -3.36 -6.96 5.28
C LEU A 32 -2.36 -6.92 6.45
N ASN A 33 -2.83 -7.01 7.69
CA ASN A 33 -2.04 -7.52 8.81
C ASN A 33 -2.57 -8.92 9.14
N ILE A 34 -1.73 -9.95 9.01
CA ILE A 34 -2.16 -11.35 9.08
C ILE A 34 -1.79 -12.06 10.38
N CYS A 35 -1.17 -11.37 11.35
CA CYS A 35 -0.85 -11.95 12.67
C CYS A 35 -0.22 -13.37 12.61
N HIS A 36 0.63 -13.62 11.61
CA HIS A 36 1.06 -14.98 11.27
C HIS A 36 2.31 -15.45 12.04
N SER A 37 2.90 -14.57 12.85
CA SER A 37 4.12 -14.86 13.62
C SER A 37 4.01 -16.07 14.55
N GLY A 38 2.79 -16.38 15.00
CA GLY A 38 2.53 -17.38 16.03
C GLY A 38 2.76 -16.90 17.46
N VAL A 39 3.14 -15.63 17.65
CA VAL A 39 3.46 -15.07 18.98
C VAL A 39 2.31 -14.24 19.56
N ALA A 40 1.63 -13.48 18.72
CA ALA A 40 0.55 -12.60 19.16
C ALA A 40 -0.76 -13.37 19.40
N GLY A 41 -1.59 -12.88 20.32
CA GLY A 41 -2.85 -13.53 20.69
C GLY A 41 -3.91 -13.59 19.59
N CYS A 42 -3.74 -12.81 18.51
CA CYS A 42 -4.58 -12.86 17.31
C CYS A 42 -4.27 -14.05 16.38
N TYR A 43 -3.22 -14.83 16.67
CA TYR A 43 -2.83 -15.97 15.84
C TYR A 43 -3.84 -17.11 15.98
N THR A 44 -4.52 -17.46 14.87
CA THR A 44 -5.50 -18.55 14.83
C THR A 44 -4.95 -19.84 14.19
N GLY A 45 -3.64 -19.93 14.00
CA GLY A 45 -3.00 -21.00 13.22
C GLY A 45 -2.58 -20.55 11.82
N ALA A 46 -1.50 -21.15 11.32
CA ALA A 46 -0.87 -20.76 10.07
C ALA A 46 -1.76 -20.95 8.83
N GLU A 47 -2.39 -22.11 8.71
CA GLU A 47 -3.17 -22.44 7.52
C GLU A 47 -4.46 -21.62 7.39
N PRO A 48 -5.30 -21.43 8.44
CA PRO A 48 -6.51 -20.63 8.33
C PRO A 48 -6.27 -19.21 7.81
N VAL A 49 -5.27 -18.50 8.35
CA VAL A 49 -5.01 -17.12 7.95
C VAL A 49 -4.44 -17.01 6.54
N MET A 50 -3.54 -17.91 6.16
CA MET A 50 -2.97 -17.94 4.82
C MET A 50 -4.00 -18.35 3.76
N ALA A 51 -4.87 -19.32 4.05
CA ALA A 51 -5.97 -19.68 3.16
C ALA A 51 -6.92 -18.50 2.94
N LYS A 52 -7.25 -17.77 4.01
CA LYS A 52 -8.10 -16.59 3.93
C LYS A 52 -7.45 -15.45 3.14
N ALA A 53 -6.16 -15.15 3.40
CA ALA A 53 -5.43 -14.13 2.66
C ALA A 53 -5.39 -14.42 1.15
N VAL A 54 -5.11 -15.68 0.76
CA VAL A 54 -5.13 -16.12 -0.65
C VAL A 54 -6.52 -15.97 -1.26
N SER A 55 -7.58 -16.36 -0.54
CA SER A 55 -8.96 -16.19 -1.00
C SER A 55 -9.32 -14.71 -1.25
N VAL A 56 -8.91 -13.82 -0.35
CA VAL A 56 -9.11 -12.37 -0.50
C VAL A 56 -8.33 -11.83 -1.69
N ILE A 57 -7.08 -12.24 -1.88
CA ILE A 57 -6.27 -11.83 -3.05
C ILE A 57 -6.93 -12.31 -4.34
N GLY A 58 -7.38 -13.56 -4.41
CA GLY A 58 -8.01 -14.13 -5.60
C GLY A 58 -9.33 -13.45 -5.98
N SER A 59 -10.15 -13.07 -4.98
CA SER A 59 -11.44 -12.40 -5.20
C SER A 59 -11.30 -10.90 -5.52
N THR A 60 -10.35 -10.20 -4.89
CA THR A 60 -10.18 -8.76 -5.09
C THR A 60 -9.26 -8.41 -6.26
N LYS A 61 -8.31 -9.30 -6.59
CA LYS A 61 -7.29 -9.16 -7.63
C LYS A 61 -6.51 -7.85 -7.51
N PRO A 62 -5.80 -7.62 -6.38
CA PRO A 62 -5.05 -6.40 -6.19
C PRO A 62 -3.83 -6.35 -7.13
N GLN A 63 -3.40 -5.14 -7.49
CA GLN A 63 -2.15 -4.93 -8.22
C GLN A 63 -0.98 -4.59 -7.30
N VAL A 64 -1.27 -4.09 -6.10
CA VAL A 64 -0.30 -3.85 -5.02
C VAL A 64 -0.83 -4.52 -3.76
N LEU A 65 -0.02 -5.36 -3.13
CA LEU A 65 -0.32 -6.04 -1.88
C LEU A 65 0.76 -5.69 -0.86
N SER A 66 0.34 -5.21 0.30
CA SER A 66 1.18 -5.02 1.47
C SER A 66 0.66 -5.94 2.57
N VAL A 67 1.56 -6.75 3.15
CA VAL A 67 1.25 -7.70 4.22
C VAL A 67 2.18 -7.46 5.39
N ASN A 68 1.62 -7.19 6.56
CA ASN A 68 2.33 -7.10 7.83
C ASN A 68 2.16 -8.37 8.65
N GLU A 69 3.09 -8.57 9.57
CA GLU A 69 3.12 -9.72 10.48
C GLU A 69 3.19 -11.08 9.78
N ALA A 70 3.93 -11.12 8.68
CA ALA A 70 4.11 -12.32 7.87
C ALA A 70 5.40 -13.06 8.24
N CYS A 71 5.46 -14.33 7.89
CA CYS A 71 6.67 -15.14 7.88
C CYS A 71 7.27 -15.17 6.47
N SER A 72 8.59 -15.27 6.36
CA SER A 72 9.30 -15.19 5.07
C SER A 72 8.83 -16.24 4.05
N GLY A 73 8.35 -17.41 4.49
CA GLY A 73 7.79 -18.46 3.63
C GLY A 73 6.43 -18.13 3.01
N ASP A 74 5.73 -17.11 3.50
CA ASP A 74 4.41 -16.71 2.99
C ASP A 74 4.49 -16.11 1.58
N VAL A 75 5.65 -15.53 1.23
CA VAL A 75 5.90 -14.82 -0.02
C VAL A 75 5.47 -15.64 -1.22
N THR A 76 5.89 -16.92 -1.30
CA THR A 76 5.59 -17.78 -2.47
C THR A 76 4.09 -17.98 -2.65
N ARG A 77 3.34 -18.22 -1.57
CA ARG A 77 1.90 -18.48 -1.64
C ARG A 77 1.12 -17.20 -1.99
N LEU A 78 1.53 -16.05 -1.46
CA LEU A 78 0.94 -14.75 -1.77
C LEU A 78 1.23 -14.31 -3.21
N GLN A 79 2.46 -14.49 -3.68
CA GLN A 79 2.84 -14.22 -5.07
C GLN A 79 2.06 -15.10 -6.05
N ALA A 80 1.93 -16.40 -5.76
CA ALA A 80 1.14 -17.31 -6.58
C ALA A 80 -0.32 -16.85 -6.72
N ALA A 81 -0.92 -16.35 -5.63
CA ALA A 81 -2.28 -15.80 -5.66
C ALA A 81 -2.40 -14.50 -6.47
N MET A 82 -1.35 -13.68 -6.52
CA MET A 82 -1.29 -12.47 -7.34
C MET A 82 -0.94 -12.72 -8.81
N GLY A 83 -0.31 -13.85 -9.13
CA GLY A 83 0.22 -14.15 -10.46
C GLY A 83 1.57 -13.48 -10.72
N ALA A 84 1.86 -13.15 -11.98
CA ALA A 84 3.14 -12.56 -12.39
C ALA A 84 3.42 -11.25 -11.64
N SER A 85 4.36 -11.31 -10.72
CA SER A 85 4.62 -10.25 -9.74
C SER A 85 6.07 -10.22 -9.28
N ARG A 86 6.45 -9.09 -8.67
CA ARG A 86 7.68 -8.93 -7.90
C ARG A 86 7.33 -8.80 -6.44
N ALA A 87 8.07 -9.50 -5.59
CA ALA A 87 7.91 -9.42 -4.14
C ALA A 87 9.20 -8.95 -3.46
N VAL A 88 9.01 -8.29 -2.33
CA VAL A 88 10.07 -7.89 -1.40
C VAL A 88 9.63 -8.33 -0.02
N PHE A 89 10.48 -9.09 0.65
CA PHE A 89 10.35 -9.36 2.08
C PHE A 89 11.40 -8.55 2.83
N VAL A 90 10.99 -7.93 3.93
CA VAL A 90 11.91 -7.28 4.87
C VAL A 90 11.65 -7.83 6.26
N ALA A 91 12.67 -8.47 6.83
CA ALA A 91 12.61 -8.98 8.19
C ALA A 91 12.62 -7.82 9.20
N ALA A 92 11.74 -7.87 10.20
CA ALA A 92 11.94 -7.10 11.41
C ALA A 92 13.22 -7.61 12.10
N GLN A 93 13.87 -6.73 12.85
CA GLN A 93 15.17 -7.03 13.44
C GLN A 93 15.13 -6.86 14.95
N THR A 94 15.92 -7.61 15.67
CA THR A 94 16.21 -7.34 17.07
C THR A 94 17.07 -6.08 17.19
N ARG A 95 17.18 -5.54 18.40
CA ARG A 95 18.09 -4.41 18.67
C ARG A 95 19.55 -4.75 18.33
N ALA A 96 19.95 -6.01 18.54
CA ALA A 96 21.26 -6.55 18.19
C ALA A 96 21.47 -6.78 16.69
N GLY A 97 20.43 -6.60 15.86
CA GLY A 97 20.53 -6.71 14.39
C GLY A 97 20.14 -8.07 13.81
N ALA A 98 19.95 -9.11 14.63
CA ALA A 98 19.44 -10.40 14.16
C ALA A 98 17.99 -10.30 13.69
N ALA A 99 17.55 -11.13 12.75
CA ALA A 99 16.14 -11.18 12.34
C ALA A 99 15.25 -11.66 13.50
N VAL A 100 14.06 -11.07 13.64
CA VAL A 100 13.00 -11.63 14.47
C VAL A 100 12.42 -12.85 13.75
N THR A 101 12.03 -13.88 14.50
CA THR A 101 11.54 -15.14 13.95
C THR A 101 10.09 -15.40 14.33
N CYS A 102 9.33 -15.95 13.38
CA CYS A 102 8.09 -16.65 13.65
C CYS A 102 8.34 -17.91 14.49
N THR A 103 7.29 -18.48 15.11
CA THR A 103 7.39 -19.70 15.92
C THR A 103 7.83 -20.94 15.12
N ASN A 104 7.66 -20.92 13.80
CA ASN A 104 8.14 -21.95 12.88
C ASN A 104 9.62 -21.76 12.44
N GLY A 105 10.34 -20.80 13.04
CA GLY A 105 11.75 -20.51 12.78
C GLY A 105 12.03 -19.64 11.54
N GLN A 106 11.00 -19.29 10.75
CA GLN A 106 11.15 -18.38 9.61
C GLN A 106 11.32 -16.93 10.08
N GLN A 107 11.84 -16.06 9.22
CA GLN A 107 11.95 -14.65 9.56
C GLN A 107 10.57 -13.99 9.59
N TYR A 108 10.33 -13.15 10.58
CA TYR A 108 9.11 -12.35 10.74
C TYR A 108 9.29 -10.97 10.13
N GLY A 109 8.29 -10.44 9.44
CA GLY A 109 8.38 -9.10 8.87
C GLY A 109 7.23 -8.70 7.96
N ASN A 110 7.57 -7.87 6.97
CA ASN A 110 6.62 -7.29 6.01
C ASN A 110 6.88 -7.83 4.61
N ILE A 111 5.80 -8.03 3.85
CA ILE A 111 5.84 -8.42 2.43
C ILE A 111 5.19 -7.32 1.61
N LEU A 112 5.87 -6.90 0.54
CA LEU A 112 5.30 -6.11 -0.54
C LEU A 112 5.28 -6.97 -1.80
N VAL A 113 4.12 -7.07 -2.47
CA VAL A 113 3.99 -7.70 -3.78
C VAL A 113 3.36 -6.73 -4.75
N VAL A 114 3.95 -6.57 -5.93
CA VAL A 114 3.44 -5.70 -7.00
C VAL A 114 3.42 -6.50 -8.30
N VAL A 115 2.30 -6.44 -9.03
CA VAL A 115 2.21 -7.12 -10.33
C VAL A 115 3.28 -6.62 -11.30
N SER A 116 3.84 -7.52 -12.11
CA SER A 116 5.02 -7.21 -12.94
C SER A 116 4.82 -6.04 -13.89
N ALA A 117 3.59 -5.81 -14.36
CA ALA A 117 3.25 -4.68 -15.22
C ALA A 117 3.41 -3.30 -14.56
N LEU A 118 3.42 -3.23 -13.22
CA LEU A 118 3.60 -1.98 -12.47
C LEU A 118 4.94 -1.91 -11.73
N ALA A 119 5.60 -3.04 -11.52
CA ALA A 119 6.76 -3.14 -10.65
C ALA A 119 8.08 -2.71 -11.33
N GLY A 120 8.86 -1.88 -10.66
CA GLY A 120 10.27 -1.63 -10.99
C GLY A 120 11.17 -2.78 -10.51
N THR A 121 12.48 -2.72 -10.81
CA THR A 121 13.41 -3.85 -10.63
C THR A 121 14.15 -3.85 -9.30
N SER A 122 14.34 -2.69 -8.69
CA SER A 122 15.36 -2.52 -7.65
C SER A 122 14.70 -2.17 -6.32
N PRO A 123 14.35 -3.16 -5.48
CA PRO A 123 13.76 -2.89 -4.19
C PRO A 123 14.74 -2.20 -3.25
N THR A 124 14.20 -1.44 -2.32
CA THR A 124 14.95 -0.84 -1.20
C THR A 124 14.28 -1.23 0.10
N THR A 125 15.07 -1.46 1.14
CA THR A 125 14.58 -1.81 2.47
C THR A 125 15.35 -1.03 3.51
N GLY A 126 14.81 -0.91 4.71
CA GLY A 126 15.53 -0.28 5.79
C GLY A 126 14.87 -0.41 7.15
N ARG A 127 15.66 -0.06 8.15
CA ARG A 127 15.22 0.15 9.53
C ARG A 127 14.87 1.62 9.70
N TYR A 128 13.86 1.92 10.52
CA TYR A 128 13.59 3.31 10.92
C TYR A 128 14.64 3.86 11.87
N SER A 129 14.87 5.17 11.78
CA SER A 129 15.75 5.90 12.68
C SER A 129 15.15 5.99 14.08
N ALA A 130 13.84 6.24 14.18
CA ALA A 130 13.09 6.16 15.43
C ALA A 130 12.66 4.71 15.71
N GLN A 131 12.95 4.22 16.92
CA GLN A 131 12.54 2.89 17.42
C GLN A 131 12.01 3.05 18.84
N ASP A 132 11.04 2.22 19.23
CA ASP A 132 10.52 2.22 20.60
C ASP A 132 11.46 1.44 21.54
N THR A 133 11.04 1.19 22.79
CA THR A 133 11.86 0.45 23.76
C THR A 133 11.81 -1.07 23.59
N SER A 134 10.97 -1.58 22.67
CA SER A 134 10.87 -3.02 22.41
C SER A 134 12.14 -3.56 21.73
N ASN A 135 12.28 -4.88 21.75
CA ASN A 135 13.41 -5.52 21.05
C ASN A 135 13.17 -5.60 19.54
N GLU A 136 11.92 -5.62 19.08
CA GLU A 136 11.56 -5.65 17.66
C GLU A 136 11.68 -4.26 17.04
N MET A 137 12.65 -4.11 16.15
CA MET A 137 12.91 -2.89 15.39
C MET A 137 12.03 -2.88 14.15
N ARG A 138 11.26 -1.79 13.99
CA ARG A 138 10.37 -1.59 12.86
C ARG A 138 11.15 -1.27 11.59
N VAL A 139 10.65 -1.79 10.48
CA VAL A 139 11.30 -1.79 9.17
C VAL A 139 10.31 -1.39 8.08
N TRP A 140 10.84 -1.04 6.92
CA TRP A 140 10.07 -0.70 5.73
C TRP A 140 10.71 -1.34 4.49
N ALA A 141 9.90 -1.56 3.47
CA ALA A 141 10.35 -1.95 2.15
C ALA A 141 9.63 -1.11 1.10
N CYS A 142 10.33 -0.78 0.03
CA CYS A 142 9.77 -0.09 -1.13
C CYS A 142 10.24 -0.75 -2.43
N LEU A 143 9.35 -0.79 -3.40
CA LEU A 143 9.64 -1.17 -4.77
C LEU A 143 9.32 0.03 -5.69
N PRO A 144 10.34 0.65 -6.30
CA PRO A 144 10.15 1.78 -7.21
C PRO A 144 9.27 1.43 -8.42
N ALA A 145 8.70 2.45 -9.05
CA ALA A 145 7.80 2.30 -10.19
C ALA A 145 8.49 1.70 -11.42
N GLY A 146 7.84 0.70 -12.02
CA GLY A 146 7.76 0.59 -13.49
C GLY A 146 6.53 1.35 -14.01
N GLY A 147 5.44 1.29 -13.25
CA GLY A 147 4.21 2.07 -13.44
C GLY A 147 3.66 2.71 -12.16
N VAL A 148 3.88 2.09 -10.99
CA VAL A 148 3.54 2.60 -9.65
C VAL A 148 4.66 2.20 -8.66
N SER A 149 5.17 3.16 -7.89
CA SER A 149 6.05 2.90 -6.75
C SER A 149 5.20 2.47 -5.56
N ALA A 150 5.62 1.45 -4.83
CA ALA A 150 4.88 0.96 -3.67
C ALA A 150 5.80 0.77 -2.47
N CYS A 151 5.31 1.08 -1.27
CA CYS A 151 6.00 0.81 -0.01
C CYS A 151 5.09 0.10 0.98
N THR A 152 5.69 -0.74 1.82
CA THR A 152 5.05 -1.41 2.96
C THR A 152 5.77 -1.11 4.28
N THR A 153 5.02 -1.06 5.38
CA THR A 153 5.57 -1.02 6.73
C THR A 153 4.58 -1.49 7.79
N HIS A 154 5.10 -1.77 9.00
CA HIS A 154 4.37 -1.95 10.24
C HIS A 154 5.06 -1.08 11.31
N LEU A 155 4.35 -0.10 11.86
CA LEU A 155 4.92 0.90 12.77
C LEU A 155 4.83 0.48 14.24
N SER A 156 5.46 1.25 15.13
CA SER A 156 5.44 1.00 16.57
C SER A 156 4.01 0.96 17.14
N ALA A 157 3.61 -0.19 17.69
CA ALA A 157 2.38 -0.32 18.46
C ALA A 157 2.48 0.20 19.91
N ARG A 158 3.70 0.40 20.43
CA ARG A 158 3.94 0.74 21.84
C ARG A 158 3.94 2.24 22.10
N THR A 159 4.41 3.02 21.12
CA THR A 159 4.67 4.45 21.33
C THR A 159 4.20 5.25 20.12
N GLY A 160 3.05 5.92 20.24
CA GLY A 160 2.45 6.67 19.14
C GLY A 160 3.36 7.78 18.56
N SER A 161 4.15 8.47 19.38
CA SER A 161 5.10 9.48 18.87
C SER A 161 6.23 8.87 18.03
N VAL A 162 6.69 7.66 18.38
CA VAL A 162 7.65 6.89 17.57
C VAL A 162 6.98 6.45 16.27
N ALA A 163 5.75 5.90 16.33
CA ALA A 163 5.01 5.54 15.13
C ALA A 163 4.83 6.74 14.18
N LEU A 164 4.49 7.93 14.71
CA LEU A 164 4.37 9.13 13.89
C LEU A 164 5.70 9.53 13.24
N ALA A 165 6.81 9.44 13.97
CA ALA A 165 8.15 9.70 13.42
C ALA A 165 8.51 8.72 12.30
N GLN A 166 8.24 7.42 12.50
CA GLN A 166 8.44 6.38 11.48
C GLN A 166 7.55 6.60 10.25
N CYS A 167 6.28 6.98 10.45
CA CYS A 167 5.36 7.30 9.36
C CYS A 167 5.90 8.46 8.51
N LYS A 168 6.29 9.58 9.15
CA LYS A 168 6.90 10.73 8.47
C LYS A 168 8.16 10.34 7.71
N GLU A 169 9.00 9.52 8.33
CA GLU A 169 10.25 9.05 7.75
C GLU A 169 10.02 8.27 6.44
N LEU A 170 9.03 7.36 6.39
CA LEU A 170 8.70 6.62 5.17
C LEU A 170 7.98 7.49 4.13
N LEU A 171 7.04 8.33 4.56
CA LEU A 171 6.26 9.18 3.66
C LEU A 171 7.13 10.23 2.98
N ASN A 172 8.16 10.75 3.65
CA ASN A 172 9.15 11.62 3.02
C ASN A 172 9.97 10.89 1.94
N ARG A 173 10.33 9.62 2.16
CA ARG A 173 10.99 8.80 1.13
C ARG A 173 10.06 8.56 -0.06
N ALA A 174 8.81 8.21 0.21
CA ALA A 174 7.81 7.98 -0.83
C ALA A 174 7.54 9.24 -1.65
N ALA A 175 7.47 10.42 -1.01
CA ALA A 175 7.29 11.69 -1.70
C ALA A 175 8.47 12.09 -2.61
N ALA A 176 9.67 11.55 -2.35
CA ALA A 176 10.84 11.74 -3.20
C ALA A 176 10.90 10.76 -4.38
N MET A 177 9.99 9.79 -4.46
CA MET A 177 9.94 8.84 -5.58
C MET A 177 9.35 9.49 -6.82
N THR A 178 9.82 9.06 -7.98
CA THR A 178 9.27 9.50 -9.27
C THR A 178 8.00 8.72 -9.63
N GLY A 179 7.02 9.43 -10.19
CA GLY A 179 5.77 8.85 -10.67
C GLY A 179 4.74 8.54 -9.58
N PRO A 180 3.63 7.87 -9.96
CA PRO A 180 2.58 7.49 -9.02
C PRO A 180 3.11 6.60 -7.90
N THR A 181 2.80 6.95 -6.65
CA THR A 181 3.36 6.29 -5.48
C THR A 181 2.28 5.96 -4.46
N VAL A 182 2.36 4.77 -3.87
CA VAL A 182 1.49 4.33 -2.79
C VAL A 182 2.31 3.81 -1.60
N VAL A 183 1.85 4.08 -0.39
CA VAL A 183 2.39 3.52 0.85
C VAL A 183 1.24 2.85 1.59
N SER A 184 1.43 1.61 1.99
CA SER A 184 0.40 0.81 2.64
C SER A 184 0.97 0.12 3.87
N GLY A 185 0.19 0.01 4.93
CA GLY A 185 0.67 -0.63 6.15
C GLY A 185 -0.28 -0.49 7.32
N ASP A 186 0.03 -1.25 8.36
CA ASP A 186 -0.45 -0.99 9.72
C ASP A 186 0.40 0.12 10.34
N MET A 187 -0.20 1.30 10.47
CA MET A 187 0.51 2.46 10.97
C MET A 187 0.47 2.55 12.49
N ASN A 188 -0.29 1.70 13.20
CA ASN A 188 -0.50 1.82 14.64
C ASN A 188 -0.91 3.24 15.09
N LEU A 189 -1.57 3.98 14.21
CA LEU A 189 -2.02 5.35 14.42
C LEU A 189 -3.45 5.47 13.90
N ARG A 190 -4.30 6.23 14.57
CA ARG A 190 -5.69 6.46 14.13
C ARG A 190 -5.83 7.81 13.45
N TYR A 191 -6.76 7.90 12.51
CA TYR A 191 -7.23 9.19 12.00
C TYR A 191 -8.00 9.93 13.08
N GLN A 192 -7.67 11.22 13.27
CA GLN A 192 -8.17 12.03 14.38
C GLN A 192 -7.78 11.44 15.76
N GLY A 193 -6.77 10.57 15.79
CA GLY A 193 -6.15 10.08 17.03
C GLY A 193 -5.16 11.08 17.62
N SER A 194 -4.53 10.69 18.73
CA SER A 194 -3.44 11.44 19.36
C SER A 194 -2.25 10.51 19.63
N PRO A 195 -1.21 10.50 18.78
CA PRO A 195 -1.04 11.33 17.59
C PRO A 195 -1.95 10.93 16.41
N ASN A 196 -2.19 11.88 15.51
CA ASN A 196 -3.05 11.68 14.35
C ASN A 196 -2.23 11.16 13.17
N VAL A 197 -2.65 10.07 12.56
CA VAL A 197 -2.00 9.54 11.34
C VAL A 197 -2.03 10.53 10.17
N GLN A 198 -2.96 11.49 10.17
CA GLN A 198 -3.00 12.54 9.17
C GLN A 198 -1.77 13.45 9.22
N ASP A 199 -1.11 13.54 10.37
CA ASP A 199 0.05 14.43 10.59
C ASP A 199 1.33 13.92 9.90
N CYS A 200 1.32 12.69 9.36
CA CYS A 200 2.38 12.18 8.50
C CYS A 200 2.02 12.16 7.00
N ASN A 201 0.86 12.66 6.59
CA ASN A 201 0.49 12.78 5.18
C ASN A 201 1.18 14.01 4.55
N PRO A 202 2.16 13.86 3.65
CA PRO A 202 2.86 14.99 3.05
C PRO A 202 1.99 15.68 2.00
N SER A 203 2.40 16.88 1.61
CA SER A 203 1.82 17.56 0.43
C SER A 203 1.96 16.68 -0.82
N GLY A 204 0.95 16.70 -1.68
CA GLY A 204 0.91 15.85 -2.88
C GLY A 204 0.51 14.40 -2.60
N PHE A 205 0.05 14.08 -1.39
CA PHE A 205 -0.54 12.79 -1.04
C PHE A 205 -1.91 12.98 -0.37
N TYR A 206 -2.75 11.96 -0.49
CA TYR A 206 -3.93 11.78 0.35
C TYR A 206 -3.86 10.43 1.08
N ARG A 207 -4.65 10.31 2.15
CA ARG A 207 -4.72 9.13 2.99
C ARG A 207 -6.14 8.56 3.01
N LYS A 208 -6.25 7.24 2.97
CA LYS A 208 -7.49 6.48 3.19
C LYS A 208 -7.22 5.34 4.16
N GLY A 209 -8.10 5.15 5.14
CA GLY A 209 -7.93 4.15 6.18
C GLY A 209 -9.19 3.36 6.45
N ASP A 210 -9.02 2.22 7.10
CA ASP A 210 -10.11 1.36 7.58
C ASP A 210 -10.80 1.93 8.83
N GLY A 211 -10.65 3.22 9.14
CA GLY A 211 -11.16 3.81 10.39
C GLY A 211 -10.44 3.32 11.65
N ASP A 212 -9.41 2.48 11.52
CA ASP A 212 -8.55 2.04 12.60
C ASP A 212 -7.06 2.24 12.24
N LEU A 213 -6.21 1.21 12.36
CA LEU A 213 -4.76 1.32 12.26
C LEU A 213 -4.20 1.14 10.84
N GLN A 214 -4.97 0.56 9.91
CA GLN A 214 -4.48 0.29 8.57
C GLN A 214 -4.79 1.41 7.60
N HIS A 215 -3.77 1.81 6.85
CA HIS A 215 -3.86 2.95 5.96
C HIS A 215 -3.16 2.72 4.63
N VAL A 216 -3.72 3.36 3.61
CA VAL A 216 -3.08 3.59 2.32
C VAL A 216 -2.92 5.10 2.14
N PHE A 217 -1.70 5.50 1.80
CA PHE A 217 -1.37 6.83 1.31
C PHE A 217 -1.08 6.73 -0.18
N ALA A 218 -1.57 7.67 -0.97
CA ALA A 218 -1.35 7.68 -2.41
C ALA A 218 -1.05 9.09 -2.88
N SER A 219 -0.13 9.20 -3.83
CA SER A 219 0.18 10.47 -4.48
C SER A 219 -1.05 11.01 -5.21
N THR A 220 -1.20 12.33 -5.27
CA THR A 220 -2.35 13.00 -5.92
C THR A 220 -2.39 12.86 -7.44
N SER A 221 -1.35 12.26 -8.04
CA SER A 221 -1.37 11.77 -9.42
C SER A 221 -2.26 10.53 -9.61
N LEU A 222 -2.75 9.92 -8.53
CA LEU A 222 -3.71 8.84 -8.53
C LEU A 222 -5.06 9.36 -8.03
N THR A 223 -6.13 9.17 -8.79
CA THR A 223 -7.47 9.60 -8.35
C THR A 223 -8.10 8.52 -7.47
N PHE A 224 -8.55 8.89 -6.28
CA PHE A 224 -9.26 7.97 -5.39
C PHE A 224 -10.62 7.58 -6.00
N VAL A 225 -10.92 6.27 -6.01
CA VAL A 225 -12.22 5.74 -6.46
C VAL A 225 -13.02 5.24 -5.27
N SER A 226 -12.46 4.31 -4.50
CA SER A 226 -13.17 3.68 -3.38
C SER A 226 -12.23 3.10 -2.33
N GLY A 227 -12.78 2.90 -1.13
CA GLY A 227 -12.15 2.15 -0.04
C GLY A 227 -13.12 1.11 0.51
N THR A 228 -12.65 -0.09 0.82
CA THR A 228 -13.49 -1.20 1.25
C THR A 228 -12.78 -2.01 2.32
N LYS A 229 -13.46 -2.21 3.45
CA LYS A 229 -13.04 -3.19 4.46
C LYS A 229 -13.45 -4.58 4.00
N ILE A 230 -12.55 -5.53 4.20
CA ILE A 230 -12.76 -6.93 3.85
C ILE A 230 -12.73 -7.72 5.14
N ASP A 231 -13.76 -8.51 5.37
CA ASP A 231 -13.79 -9.42 6.50
C ASP A 231 -12.74 -10.52 6.33
N MET A 232 -11.86 -10.65 7.34
CA MET A 232 -10.85 -11.71 7.45
C MET A 232 -11.38 -12.93 8.22
N SER A 233 -12.68 -12.98 8.50
CA SER A 233 -13.39 -14.14 9.06
C SER A 233 -12.76 -14.63 10.37
N GLY A 234 -12.27 -13.69 11.18
CA GLY A 234 -11.67 -13.95 12.47
C GLY A 234 -10.31 -14.65 12.43
N THR A 235 -9.67 -14.86 11.27
CA THR A 235 -8.34 -15.50 11.19
C THR A 235 -7.18 -14.54 11.56
N THR A 236 -7.51 -13.27 11.72
CA THR A 236 -6.68 -12.17 12.24
C THR A 236 -7.65 -11.17 12.88
N ASP A 237 -7.16 -10.33 13.76
CA ASP A 237 -7.92 -9.24 14.40
C ASP A 237 -8.03 -7.99 13.52
N HIS A 238 -7.31 -7.95 12.39
CA HIS A 238 -7.41 -6.87 11.41
C HIS A 238 -8.34 -7.23 10.24
N PRO A 239 -9.18 -6.28 9.76
CA PRO A 239 -9.82 -6.45 8.46
C PRO A 239 -8.76 -6.40 7.34
N GLY A 240 -9.10 -6.84 6.14
CA GLY A 240 -8.36 -6.40 4.96
C GLY A 240 -8.79 -4.98 4.57
N TRP A 241 -7.86 -4.14 4.11
CA TRP A 241 -8.18 -2.80 3.63
C TRP A 241 -7.82 -2.63 2.15
N LEU A 242 -8.85 -2.54 1.31
CA LEU A 242 -8.73 -2.39 -0.14
C LEU A 242 -9.00 -0.95 -0.55
N VAL A 243 -8.07 -0.33 -1.27
CA VAL A 243 -8.24 0.98 -1.90
C VAL A 243 -8.14 0.84 -3.41
N THR A 244 -9.10 1.42 -4.13
CA THR A 244 -9.09 1.49 -5.59
C THR A 244 -8.80 2.92 -6.03
N VAL A 245 -7.89 3.06 -6.99
CA VAL A 245 -7.49 4.33 -7.59
C VAL A 245 -7.44 4.22 -9.11
N THR A 246 -7.43 5.35 -9.81
CA THR A 246 -7.14 5.42 -11.24
C THR A 246 -5.90 6.26 -11.53
N LYS A 247 -5.13 5.84 -12.53
CA LYS A 247 -4.00 6.55 -13.13
C LYS A 247 -4.39 7.09 -14.50
#